data_AF-A0A6I1EWT0-F1
#
_entry.id   AF-A0A6I1EWT0-F1
#
_cell.length_a   1.000
_cell.length_b   1.000
_cell.length_c   1.000
_cell.angle_alpha   90.00
_cell.angle_beta   90.00
_cell.angle_gamma   90.00
#
_symmetry.space_group_name_H-M   'P 1'
#
loop_
_entity.id
_entity.type
_entity.pdbx_description
1 polymer ?
#
loop_
_entity_poly.entity_id
_entity_poly.type
_entity_poly.pdbx_seq_one_letter_code
_entity_poly.pdbx_strand_id
1 'polypeptide(L)'
;MIIGLFVAIIGIIPMVLAISVRKIYNQSEVSYALLLYMLAISLWQLDVAILYFDGIFSKETVFWVFKILRMGPTFMIPIVFYLAYVLIKKHTTNIKNKAIYRYLISIFNKKVLSFLIIWSTLIYIINMTGFGIVGLEEIEIPSIGSAYYYPQYGPLHILYIFHTGSFLLFVILH
;
A
#
# COMPACT_ATOMS: atom_id res chain seq x y z
N MET A 1 -14.24 -7.99 -16.40
CA MET A 1 -15.05 -6.77 -16.16
C MET A 1 -15.74 -6.70 -14.80
N ILE A 2 -16.82 -7.46 -14.54
CA ILE A 2 -17.67 -7.28 -13.34
C ILE A 2 -16.88 -7.45 -12.04
N ILE A 3 -15.97 -8.43 -11.99
CA ILE A 3 -15.07 -8.67 -10.86
C ILE A 3 -14.24 -7.40 -10.57
N GLY A 4 -13.61 -6.81 -11.59
CA GLY A 4 -12.83 -5.58 -11.44
C GLY A 4 -13.64 -4.42 -10.90
N LEU A 5 -14.90 -4.26 -11.33
CA LEU A 5 -15.81 -3.24 -10.80
C LEU A 5 -16.11 -3.47 -9.31
N PHE A 6 -16.39 -4.71 -8.90
CA PHE A 6 -16.63 -5.02 -7.49
C PHE A 6 -15.39 -4.76 -6.63
N VAL A 7 -14.21 -5.16 -7.10
CA VAL A 7 -12.95 -4.88 -6.39
C VAL A 7 -12.72 -3.37 -6.27
N ALA A 8 -12.96 -2.60 -7.34
CA ALA A 8 -12.83 -1.14 -7.32
C ALA A 8 -13.80 -0.47 -6.34
N ILE A 9 -15.06 -0.92 -6.30
CA ILE A 9 -16.08 -0.41 -5.37
C ILE A 9 -15.67 -0.70 -3.91
N ILE A 10 -15.20 -1.91 -3.62
CA ILE A 10 -14.66 -2.26 -2.30
C ILE A 10 -13.50 -1.33 -1.93
N GLY A 11 -12.64 -1.00 -2.90
CA GLY A 11 -11.55 -0.04 -2.75
C GLY A 11 -11.97 1.38 -2.39
N ILE A 12 -13.21 1.79 -2.62
CA ILE A 12 -13.70 3.14 -2.26
C ILE A 12 -14.14 3.22 -0.79
N ILE A 13 -14.54 2.10 -0.19
CA ILE A 13 -15.05 2.04 1.19
C ILE A 13 -14.04 2.64 2.21
N PRO A 14 -12.74 2.29 2.17
CA PRO A 14 -11.73 2.88 3.06
C PRO A 14 -11.65 4.41 2.95
N MET A 15 -11.79 4.99 1.76
CA MET A 15 -11.77 6.45 1.57
C MET A 15 -12.93 7.15 2.27
N VAL A 16 -14.14 6.59 2.15
CA VAL A 16 -15.34 7.15 2.81
C VAL A 16 -15.18 7.12 4.32
N LEU A 17 -14.69 5.99 4.86
CA LEU A 17 -14.39 5.84 6.27
C LEU A 17 -13.35 6.87 6.73
N ALA A 18 -12.26 7.03 5.98
CA ALA A 18 -11.19 7.96 6.32
C ALA A 18 -11.63 9.43 6.38
N ILE A 19 -12.42 9.87 5.40
CA ILE A 19 -12.97 11.23 5.36
C ILE A 19 -13.88 11.45 6.58
N SER A 20 -14.69 10.46 6.93
CA SER A 20 -15.59 10.51 8.08
C SER A 20 -14.82 10.59 9.41
N VAL A 21 -13.83 9.72 9.61
CA VAL A 21 -12.94 9.72 10.78
C VAL A 21 -12.21 11.06 10.89
N ARG A 22 -11.71 11.62 9.79
CA ARG A 22 -11.01 12.92 9.83
C ARG A 22 -11.91 14.06 10.29
N LYS A 23 -13.19 14.06 9.91
CA LYS A 23 -14.19 15.03 10.38
C LYS A 23 -14.51 14.85 11.87
N ILE A 24 -14.68 13.61 12.33
CA ILE A 24 -15.00 13.30 13.74
C ILE A 24 -13.84 13.68 14.67
N TYR A 25 -12.60 13.40 14.27
CA TYR A 25 -11.40 13.66 15.09
C TYR A 25 -10.78 15.05 14.87
N ASN A 26 -11.59 16.05 14.49
CA ASN A 26 -11.18 17.45 14.34
C ASN A 26 -9.85 17.65 13.57
N GLN A 27 -9.66 16.90 12.48
CA GLN A 27 -8.45 16.99 11.65
C GLN A 27 -7.11 16.76 12.38
N SER A 28 -7.11 15.96 13.45
CA SER A 28 -5.87 15.60 14.17
C SER A 28 -4.80 14.94 13.30
N GLU A 29 -3.53 14.99 13.72
CA GLU A 29 -2.43 14.30 13.02
C GLU A 29 -2.67 12.80 12.85
N VAL A 30 -3.27 12.14 13.83
CA VAL A 30 -3.60 10.69 13.79
C VAL A 30 -4.64 10.42 12.69
N SER A 31 -5.68 11.24 12.61
CA SER A 31 -6.72 11.05 11.58
C SER A 31 -6.22 11.40 10.18
N TYR A 32 -5.22 12.27 10.05
CA TYR A 32 -4.51 12.48 8.79
C TYR A 32 -3.66 11.27 8.39
N ALA A 33 -2.90 10.69 9.33
CA ALA A 33 -2.13 9.47 9.07
C ALA A 33 -3.04 8.29 8.66
N LEU A 34 -4.18 8.13 9.33
CA LEU A 34 -5.21 7.16 8.95
C LEU A 34 -5.79 7.42 7.56
N LEU A 35 -6.00 8.69 7.18
CA LEU A 35 -6.45 9.04 5.84
C LEU A 35 -5.46 8.62 4.76
N LEU A 36 -4.17 8.88 4.97
CA LEU A 36 -3.12 8.43 4.06
C LEU A 36 -3.09 6.90 3.94
N TYR A 37 -3.27 6.19 5.06
CA TYR A 37 -3.29 4.73 5.06
C TYR A 37 -4.48 4.16 4.28
N MET A 38 -5.68 4.70 4.50
CA MET A 38 -6.87 4.28 3.79
C MET A 38 -6.79 4.61 2.30
N LEU A 39 -6.16 5.74 1.92
CA LEU A 39 -5.85 6.05 0.53
C LEU A 39 -4.91 5.01 -0.08
N ALA A 40 -3.85 4.62 0.64
CA ALA A 40 -2.91 3.59 0.17
C ALA A 40 -3.61 2.23 -0.05
N ILE A 41 -4.50 1.83 0.87
CA ILE A 41 -5.33 0.62 0.70
C ILE A 41 -6.25 0.75 -0.53
N SER A 42 -6.85 1.92 -0.73
CA SER A 42 -7.75 2.15 -1.85
C SER A 42 -7.00 2.06 -3.18
N LEU A 43 -5.80 2.63 -3.26
CA LEU A 43 -4.92 2.50 -4.42
C LEU A 43 -4.50 1.05 -4.64
N TRP A 44 -4.24 0.28 -3.57
CA TRP A 44 -3.98 -1.15 -3.68
C TRP A 44 -5.20 -1.91 -4.24
N GLN A 45 -6.41 -1.65 -3.76
CA GLN A 45 -7.61 -2.29 -4.31
C GLN A 45 -7.81 -1.94 -5.79
N LEU A 46 -7.53 -0.70 -6.19
CA LEU A 46 -7.57 -0.30 -7.61
C LEU A 46 -6.47 -0.99 -8.44
N ASP A 47 -5.29 -1.24 -7.85
CA ASP A 47 -4.20 -1.96 -8.51
C ASP A 47 -4.59 -3.40 -8.86
N VAL A 48 -5.40 -4.05 -8.01
CA VAL A 48 -5.95 -5.38 -8.27
C VAL A 48 -7.09 -5.28 -9.26
N ALA A 49 -7.97 -4.29 -9.09
CA ALA A 49 -9.15 -4.12 -9.93
C ALA A 49 -8.79 -3.98 -11.41
N ILE A 50 -7.80 -3.14 -11.75
CA ILE A 50 -7.45 -2.82 -13.14
C ILE A 50 -7.02 -4.07 -13.93
N LEU A 51 -6.47 -5.09 -13.27
CA LEU A 51 -6.07 -6.35 -13.88
C LEU A 51 -7.26 -7.18 -14.41
N TYR A 52 -8.49 -6.89 -13.97
CA TYR A 52 -9.72 -7.55 -14.43
C TYR A 52 -10.47 -6.77 -15.53
N PHE A 53 -9.89 -5.68 -16.05
CA PHE A 53 -10.48 -4.85 -17.12
C PHE A 53 -10.03 -5.29 -18.53
N ASP A 54 -9.76 -6.58 -18.69
CA ASP A 54 -9.59 -7.17 -20.01
C ASP A 54 -10.81 -6.90 -20.91
N GLY A 55 -10.54 -6.65 -22.20
CA GLY A 55 -11.53 -6.25 -23.20
C GLY A 55 -12.10 -4.83 -23.08
N ILE A 56 -11.73 -4.06 -22.04
CA ILE A 56 -12.19 -2.66 -21.85
C ILE A 56 -11.07 -1.67 -22.17
N PHE A 57 -9.89 -1.94 -21.63
CA PHE A 57 -8.69 -1.14 -21.87
C PHE A 57 -7.67 -1.98 -22.63
N SER A 58 -6.80 -1.31 -23.39
CA SER A 58 -5.65 -2.01 -23.99
C SER A 58 -4.74 -2.55 -22.90
N LYS A 59 -4.10 -3.69 -23.16
CA LYS A 59 -3.09 -4.30 -22.27
C LYS A 59 -2.01 -3.31 -21.83
N GLU A 60 -1.58 -2.43 -22.73
CA GLU A 60 -0.61 -1.36 -22.42
C GLU A 60 -1.17 -0.35 -21.42
N THR A 61 -2.43 0.06 -21.57
CA THR A 61 -3.10 0.97 -20.61
C THR A 61 -3.21 0.32 -19.24
N VAL A 62 -3.68 -0.94 -19.19
CA VAL A 62 -3.76 -1.72 -17.95
C VAL A 62 -2.40 -1.81 -17.27
N PHE A 63 -1.35 -2.08 -18.05
CA PHE A 63 0.01 -2.21 -17.54
C PHE A 63 0.55 -0.92 -16.91
N TRP A 64 0.38 0.22 -17.59
CA TRP A 64 0.80 1.51 -17.06
C TRP A 64 0.00 1.93 -15.83
N VAL A 65 -1.32 1.77 -15.85
CA VAL A 65 -2.18 2.09 -14.72
C VAL A 65 -1.85 1.19 -13.52
N PHE A 66 -1.64 -0.11 -13.74
CA PHE A 66 -1.21 -1.05 -12.71
C PHE A 66 0.11 -0.62 -12.05
N LYS A 67 1.12 -0.28 -12.86
CA LYS A 67 2.41 0.22 -12.38
C LYS A 67 2.28 1.48 -11.52
N ILE A 68 1.43 2.43 -11.93
CA ILE A 68 1.16 3.66 -11.18
C ILE A 68 0.48 3.34 -9.85
N LEU A 69 -0.60 2.54 -9.88
CA LEU A 69 -1.37 2.19 -8.68
C LEU A 69 -0.57 1.38 -7.67
N ARG A 70 0.52 0.72 -8.11
CA ARG A 70 1.51 0.05 -7.25
C ARG A 70 2.15 0.97 -6.21
N MET A 71 2.02 2.29 -6.35
CA MET A 71 2.40 3.24 -5.30
C MET A 71 1.64 2.98 -3.99
N GLY A 72 0.37 2.55 -4.05
CA GLY A 72 -0.46 2.26 -2.87
C GLY A 72 0.21 1.27 -1.91
N PRO A 73 0.39 0.01 -2.31
CA PRO A 73 1.03 -0.99 -1.46
C PRO A 73 2.51 -0.68 -1.17
N THR A 74 3.22 0.01 -2.07
CA THR A 74 4.63 0.39 -1.82
C THR A 74 4.75 1.42 -0.71
N PHE A 75 3.98 2.50 -0.75
CA PHE A 75 4.05 3.55 0.27
C PHE A 75 3.23 3.24 1.53
N MET A 76 2.50 2.13 1.56
CA MET A 76 1.78 1.68 2.75
C MET A 76 2.73 1.51 3.95
N ILE A 77 3.98 1.08 3.74
CA ILE A 77 4.97 0.87 4.82
C ILE A 77 5.36 2.16 5.53
N PRO A 78 5.90 3.19 4.86
CA PRO A 78 6.22 4.45 5.54
C PRO A 78 4.97 5.12 6.13
N ILE A 79 3.79 4.91 5.55
CA ILE A 79 2.54 5.45 6.09
C ILE A 79 2.16 4.77 7.41
N VAL A 80 2.22 3.43 7.51
CA VAL A 80 1.95 2.75 8.79
C VAL A 80 3.00 3.10 9.83
N PHE A 81 4.26 3.19 9.43
CA PHE A 81 5.31 3.67 10.32
C PHE A 81 5.02 5.09 10.84
N TYR A 82 4.58 5.99 9.97
CA TYR A 82 4.17 7.33 10.35
C TYR A 82 2.98 7.33 11.32
N LEU A 83 1.97 6.49 11.07
CA LEU A 83 0.83 6.33 11.97
C LEU A 83 1.30 5.87 13.37
N ALA A 84 2.15 4.84 13.45
CA ALA A 84 2.72 4.38 14.70
C ALA A 84 3.54 5.46 15.41
N TYR A 85 4.37 6.20 14.66
CA TYR A 85 5.14 7.33 15.17
C TYR A 85 4.25 8.42 15.80
N VAL A 86 3.16 8.82 15.13
CA VAL A 86 2.23 9.83 15.66
C VAL A 86 1.51 9.30 16.91
N LEU A 87 1.08 8.03 16.91
CA LEU A 87 0.41 7.41 18.06
C LEU A 87 1.32 7.36 19.29
N ILE A 88 2.56 6.90 19.14
CA ILE A 88 3.54 6.83 20.23
C ILE A 88 3.79 8.22 20.79
N LYS A 89 4.01 9.22 19.92
CA LYS A 89 4.27 10.61 20.34
C LYS A 89 3.09 11.22 21.09
N LYS A 90 1.85 10.92 20.68
CA LYS A 90 0.64 11.50 21.29
C LYS A 90 0.23 10.81 22.59
N HIS A 91 0.53 9.53 22.76
CA HIS A 91 0.19 8.74 23.95
C HIS A 91 1.38 8.40 24.85
N THR A 92 2.48 9.17 24.73
CA THR A 92 3.71 9.00 25.54
C THR A 92 3.47 8.94 27.04
N THR A 93 2.50 9.69 27.56
CA THR A 93 2.16 9.76 28.99
C THR A 93 1.51 8.48 29.53
N ASN A 94 0.99 7.61 28.67
CA ASN A 94 0.30 6.38 29.08
C ASN A 94 1.24 5.15 29.15
N ILE A 95 2.49 5.26 28.68
CA ILE A 95 3.44 4.14 28.67
C ILE A 95 4.17 4.11 30.02
N LYS A 96 3.72 3.24 30.93
CA LYS A 96 4.29 3.10 32.28
C LYS A 96 5.71 2.53 32.29
N ASN A 97 6.08 1.72 31.29
CA ASN A 97 7.40 1.09 31.22
C ASN A 97 8.40 1.96 30.45
N LYS A 98 9.34 2.58 31.18
CA LYS A 98 10.39 3.45 30.62
C LYS A 98 11.33 2.75 29.64
N ALA A 99 11.59 1.44 29.78
CA ALA A 99 12.47 0.71 28.88
C ALA A 99 11.81 0.48 27.51
N ILE A 100 10.54 0.04 27.52
CA ILE A 100 9.72 -0.12 26.30
C ILE A 100 9.56 1.23 25.60
N TYR A 101 9.28 2.29 26.35
CA TYR A 101 9.19 3.64 25.79
C TYR A 101 10.47 4.07 25.06
N ARG A 102 11.64 3.89 25.70
CA ARG A 102 12.95 4.22 25.10
C ARG A 102 13.23 3.41 23.84
N TYR A 103 12.86 2.13 23.83
CA TYR A 103 12.97 1.28 22.65
C TYR A 103 12.07 1.78 21.50
N LEU A 104 10.80 2.05 21.78
CA LEU A 104 9.85 2.55 20.79
C LEU A 104 10.29 3.88 20.17
N ILE A 105 10.71 4.87 20.97
CA ILE A 105 11.18 6.16 20.41
C ILE A 105 12.50 6.03 19.64
N SER A 106 13.33 5.01 19.95
CA SER A 106 14.55 4.72 19.19
C SER A 106 14.23 4.18 17.81
N ILE A 107 13.14 3.44 17.64
CA ILE A 107 12.70 2.90 16.35
C ILE A 107 11.85 3.93 15.62
N PHE A 108 10.74 4.36 16.22
CA PHE A 108 9.78 5.30 15.65
C PHE A 108 10.28 6.73 15.77
N ASN A 109 11.19 7.10 14.86
CA ASN A 109 11.73 8.44 14.77
C ASN A 109 11.76 8.94 13.32
N LYS A 110 11.99 10.25 13.16
CA LYS A 110 12.01 10.91 11.85
C LYS A 110 13.07 10.35 10.89
N LYS A 111 14.24 9.93 11.40
CA LYS A 111 15.33 9.40 10.55
C LYS A 111 14.91 8.09 9.90
N VAL A 112 14.30 7.19 10.69
CA VAL A 112 13.80 5.91 10.17
C VAL A 112 12.64 6.13 9.20
N LEU A 113 11.72 7.05 9.50
CA LEU A 113 10.66 7.42 8.55
C LEU A 113 11.21 7.95 7.23
N SER A 114 12.19 8.87 7.26
CA SER A 114 12.83 9.37 6.05
C SER A 114 13.52 8.26 5.26
N PHE A 115 14.22 7.35 5.94
CA PHE A 115 14.82 6.16 5.31
C PHE A 115 13.75 5.30 4.62
N LEU A 116 12.64 5.00 5.29
CA LEU A 116 11.56 4.19 4.73
C LEU A 116 10.91 4.87 3.51
N ILE A 117 10.73 6.20 3.52
CA ILE A 117 10.21 6.93 2.37
C ILE A 117 11.17 6.81 1.18
N ILE A 118 12.46 7.06 1.40
CA ILE A 118 13.48 6.96 0.33
C ILE A 118 13.53 5.52 -0.21
N TRP A 119 13.55 4.53 0.67
CA TRP A 119 13.56 3.12 0.30
C TRP A 119 12.31 2.73 -0.51
N SER A 120 11.12 3.14 -0.06
CA SER A 120 9.86 2.88 -0.78
C SER A 120 9.85 3.52 -2.17
N THR A 121 10.37 4.75 -2.27
CA THR A 121 10.53 5.43 -3.57
C THR A 121 11.46 4.66 -4.50
N LEU A 122 12.60 4.16 -4.00
CA LEU A 122 13.51 3.35 -4.81
C LEU A 122 12.84 2.06 -5.30
N ILE A 123 12.14 1.34 -4.41
CA ILE A 123 11.38 0.14 -4.76
C ILE A 123 10.29 0.44 -5.80
N TYR A 124 9.58 1.56 -5.65
CA TYR A 124 8.58 1.99 -6.62
C TYR A 124 9.20 2.27 -8.00
N ILE A 125 10.32 3.00 -8.04
CA ILE A 125 11.05 3.25 -9.30
C ILE A 125 11.49 1.94 -9.96
N ILE A 126 12.00 0.97 -9.18
CA ILE A 126 12.36 -0.35 -9.72
C ILE A 126 11.14 -1.03 -10.36
N ASN A 127 9.97 -1.00 -9.72
CA ASN A 127 8.72 -1.54 -10.26
C ASN A 127 8.23 -0.84 -11.53
N MET A 128 8.58 0.43 -11.73
CA MET A 128 8.28 1.14 -12.99
C MET A 128 9.12 0.60 -14.15
N THR A 129 10.32 0.06 -13.87
CA THR A 129 11.22 -0.51 -14.89
C THR A 129 10.96 -2.00 -15.14
N GLY A 130 11.60 -2.55 -16.19
CA GLY A 130 11.62 -3.99 -16.46
C GLY A 130 12.34 -4.82 -15.40
N PHE A 131 13.10 -4.21 -14.48
CA PHE A 131 13.72 -4.94 -13.37
C PHE A 131 12.71 -5.37 -12.30
N GLY A 132 11.61 -4.62 -12.13
CA GLY A 132 10.56 -4.98 -11.18
C GLY A 132 9.36 -5.66 -11.83
N ILE A 133 8.77 -5.05 -12.86
CA ILE A 133 7.61 -5.60 -13.57
C ILE A 133 7.84 -5.51 -15.08
N VAL A 134 7.93 -6.67 -15.72
CA VAL A 134 8.28 -6.85 -17.13
C VAL A 134 7.06 -6.63 -18.03
N GLY A 135 5.92 -7.17 -17.65
CA GLY A 135 4.72 -7.13 -18.47
C GLY A 135 3.51 -7.70 -17.76
N LEU A 136 2.49 -8.02 -18.56
CA LEU A 136 1.28 -8.72 -18.13
C LEU A 136 1.14 -10.01 -18.95
N GLU A 137 0.77 -11.09 -18.30
CA GLU A 137 0.29 -12.32 -18.90
C GLU A 137 -1.22 -12.35 -18.83
N GLU A 138 -1.88 -12.90 -19.84
CA GLU A 138 -3.32 -13.08 -19.82
C GLU A 138 -3.63 -14.49 -19.34
N ILE A 139 -4.47 -14.59 -18.31
CA ILE A 139 -4.87 -15.87 -17.72
C ILE A 139 -6.36 -16.04 -17.96
N GLU A 140 -6.71 -17.06 -18.74
CA GLU A 140 -8.09 -17.40 -19.02
C GLU A 140 -8.77 -18.01 -17.79
N ILE A 141 -10.07 -17.72 -17.65
CA ILE A 141 -10.98 -18.31 -16.67
C ILE A 141 -12.03 -19.09 -17.47
N PRO A 142 -11.77 -20.38 -17.78
CA PRO A 142 -12.61 -21.16 -18.68
C PRO A 142 -14.08 -21.26 -18.25
N SER A 143 -14.33 -21.25 -16.94
CA SER A 143 -15.68 -21.39 -16.38
C SER A 143 -16.62 -20.20 -16.65
N ILE A 144 -16.08 -19.02 -16.97
CA ILE A 144 -16.86 -17.78 -17.15
C ILE A 144 -16.59 -17.16 -18.53
N GLY A 145 -15.74 -17.76 -19.36
CA GLY A 145 -15.39 -17.24 -20.69
C GLY A 145 -14.76 -15.85 -20.63
N SER A 146 -13.91 -15.60 -19.62
CA SER A 146 -13.26 -14.31 -19.40
C SER A 146 -11.79 -14.49 -19.07
N ALA A 147 -10.96 -13.46 -19.25
CA ALA A 147 -9.57 -13.47 -18.82
C ALA A 147 -9.28 -12.37 -17.80
N TYR A 148 -8.16 -12.50 -17.10
CA TYR A 148 -7.58 -11.45 -16.29
C TYR A 148 -6.07 -11.36 -16.54
N TYR A 149 -5.51 -10.18 -16.29
CA TYR A 149 -4.08 -9.98 -16.40
C TYR A 149 -3.36 -10.37 -15.12
N TYR A 150 -2.23 -11.06 -15.26
CA TYR A 150 -1.32 -11.37 -14.17
C TYR A 150 0.04 -10.70 -14.44
N PRO A 151 0.63 -10.00 -13.46
CA PRO A 151 1.91 -9.34 -13.66
C PRO A 151 3.07 -10.33 -13.83
N GLN A 152 3.85 -10.16 -14.89
CA GLN A 152 5.12 -10.84 -15.07
C GLN A 152 6.22 -10.04 -14.39
N TYR A 153 6.89 -10.68 -13.42
CA TYR A 153 7.84 -10.03 -12.54
C TYR A 153 9.28 -10.14 -13.04
N GLY A 154 10.05 -9.07 -12.82
CA GLY A 154 11.46 -8.98 -13.21
C GLY A 154 12.42 -9.52 -12.15
N PRO A 155 13.74 -9.52 -12.43
CA PRO A 155 14.76 -10.10 -11.56
C PRO A 155 14.82 -9.50 -10.15
N LEU A 156 14.43 -8.23 -10.00
CA LEU A 156 14.46 -7.52 -8.71
C LEU A 156 13.11 -7.51 -7.98
N HIS A 157 12.12 -8.27 -8.45
CA HIS A 157 10.82 -8.35 -7.79
C HIS A 157 10.91 -8.85 -6.34
N ILE A 158 11.92 -9.67 -6.02
CA ILE A 158 12.18 -10.12 -4.65
C ILE A 158 12.36 -8.95 -3.67
N LEU A 159 12.91 -7.81 -4.12
CA LEU A 159 13.02 -6.60 -3.30
C LEU A 159 11.64 -6.04 -2.93
N TYR A 160 10.69 -6.09 -3.85
CA TYR A 160 9.30 -5.68 -3.60
C TYR A 160 8.59 -6.64 -2.63
N ILE A 161 8.81 -7.95 -2.76
CA ILE A 161 8.28 -8.94 -1.82
C ILE A 161 8.85 -8.71 -0.42
N PHE A 162 10.16 -8.53 -0.28
CA PHE A 162 10.77 -8.26 1.03
C PHE A 162 10.29 -6.93 1.60
N HIS A 163 10.19 -5.89 0.76
CA HIS A 163 9.65 -4.61 1.16
C HIS A 163 8.23 -4.79 1.70
N THR A 164 7.27 -5.22 0.88
CA THR A 164 5.86 -5.36 1.29
C THR A 164 5.65 -6.43 2.38
N GLY A 165 6.40 -7.53 2.37
CA GLY A 165 6.36 -8.58 3.38
C GLY A 165 6.93 -8.15 4.74
N SER A 166 7.87 -7.20 4.78
CA SER A 166 8.39 -6.65 6.04
C SER A 166 7.29 -6.00 6.89
N PHE A 167 6.22 -5.53 6.25
CA PHE A 167 5.02 -5.05 6.95
C PHE A 167 4.34 -6.14 7.78
N LEU A 168 4.21 -7.35 7.24
CA LEU A 168 3.61 -8.48 7.98
C LEU A 168 4.48 -8.86 9.18
N LEU A 169 5.81 -8.86 9.01
CA LEU A 169 6.73 -9.07 10.13
C LEU A 169 6.57 -8.00 11.21
N PHE A 170 6.39 -6.75 10.81
CA PHE A 170 6.15 -5.64 11.74
C PHE A 170 4.82 -5.78 12.51
N VAL A 171 3.76 -6.29 11.86
CA VAL A 171 2.45 -6.53 12.50
C VAL A 171 2.44 -7.78 13.39
N ILE A 172 3.21 -8.83 13.06
CA ILE A 172 3.22 -10.09 13.84
C ILE A 172 4.14 -10.01 15.06
N LEU A 173 5.23 -9.23 14.99
CA LEU A 173 6.23 -9.13 16.05
C LEU A 173 5.89 -8.05 17.11
N HIS A 174 4.72 -7.40 17.02
CA HIS A 174 4.20 -6.41 17.98
C HIS A 174 2.74 -6.70 18.30
#